data_AF-A0A7Z0MMY2-F1
#
_entry.id   AF-A0A7Z0MMY2-F1
#
_cell.length_a   1.000
_cell.length_b   1.000
_cell.length_c   1.000
_cell.angle_alpha   90.00
_cell.angle_beta   90.00
_cell.angle_gamma   90.00
#
_symmetry.space_group_name_H-M   'P 1'
#
loop_
_entity.id
_entity.type
_entity.pdbx_description
1 polymer ?
#
loop_
_entity_poly.entity_id
_entity_poly.type
_entity_poly.pdbx_seq_one_letter_code
_entity_poly.pdbx_strand_id
1 'polypeptide(L)'
;MQQAHGDHSSLNSCGKCYDFLKKFVIVDADKINKLQEHTQTQSANALWRDARKIRITASSAVKVPIKETTNATNFIREHLHPKFVGNKYTKYGLEQEPIAINF
;
A
#
# COMPACT_ATOMS: atom_id res chain seq x y z
N MET A 1 -2.08 30.70 3.14
CA MET A 1 -2.55 29.34 3.49
C MET A 1 -2.96 28.65 2.19
N GLN A 2 -2.40 27.48 1.86
CA GLN A 2 -2.81 26.74 0.64
C GLN A 2 -4.14 26.04 0.90
N GLN A 3 -5.15 26.35 0.06
CA GLN A 3 -6.48 25.75 0.13
C GLN A 3 -6.41 24.25 -0.15
N ALA A 4 -7.06 23.46 0.70
CA ALA A 4 -7.18 22.01 0.52
C ALA A 4 -7.85 21.71 -0.83
N HIS A 5 -7.33 20.72 -1.54
CA HIS A 5 -7.86 20.30 -2.82
C HIS A 5 -9.17 19.51 -2.60
N GLY A 6 -10.30 20.03 -3.10
CA GLY A 6 -11.62 19.41 -2.94
C GLY A 6 -11.89 18.26 -3.91
N ASP A 7 -13.00 17.56 -3.70
CA ASP A 7 -13.46 16.46 -4.55
C ASP A 7 -13.96 16.98 -5.90
N HIS A 8 -13.56 16.31 -6.99
CA HIS A 8 -14.17 16.50 -8.31
C HIS A 8 -14.13 15.19 -9.10
N SER A 9 -15.11 15.05 -9.98
CA SER A 9 -15.53 13.78 -10.60
C SER A 9 -14.88 13.49 -11.94
N SER A 10 -14.07 14.40 -12.49
CA SER A 10 -13.49 14.27 -13.83
C SER A 10 -12.10 13.63 -13.80
N LEU A 11 -12.06 12.33 -14.12
CA LEU A 11 -10.84 11.56 -14.34
C LEU A 11 -9.82 12.37 -15.17
N ASN A 12 -8.64 12.60 -14.58
CA ASN A 12 -7.42 13.13 -15.22
C ASN A 12 -7.42 14.59 -15.72
N SER A 13 -8.49 15.35 -15.52
CA SER A 13 -8.55 16.76 -15.97
C SER A 13 -7.97 17.77 -14.97
N CYS A 14 -7.77 17.36 -13.72
CA CYS A 14 -7.21 18.22 -12.69
C CYS A 14 -5.69 18.05 -12.55
N GLY A 15 -4.96 19.16 -12.71
CA GLY A 15 -3.50 19.18 -12.58
C GLY A 15 -3.00 18.66 -11.23
N LYS A 16 -3.63 19.06 -10.11
CA LYS A 16 -3.25 18.61 -8.77
C LYS A 16 -3.45 17.09 -8.57
N CYS A 17 -4.54 16.53 -9.07
CA CYS A 17 -4.77 15.07 -9.04
C CYS A 17 -3.78 14.33 -9.93
N TYR A 18 -3.51 14.87 -11.12
CA TYR A 18 -2.56 14.28 -12.05
C TYR A 18 -1.12 14.30 -11.50
N ASP A 19 -0.72 15.39 -10.84
CA ASP A 19 0.58 15.49 -10.18
C ASP A 19 0.71 14.47 -9.06
N PHE A 20 -0.35 14.27 -8.24
CA PHE A 20 -0.37 13.23 -7.22
C PHE A 20 -0.24 11.83 -7.85
N LEU A 21 -1.03 11.53 -8.88
CA LEU A 21 -0.99 10.27 -9.61
C LEU A 21 0.42 9.99 -10.15
N LYS A 22 1.02 10.95 -10.87
CA LYS A 22 2.35 10.82 -11.49
C LYS A 22 3.46 10.68 -10.46
N LYS A 23 3.35 11.39 -9.33
CA LYS A 23 4.39 11.42 -8.29
C LYS A 23 4.35 10.18 -7.41
N PHE A 24 3.16 9.72 -7.01
CA PHE A 24 3.02 8.73 -5.94
C PHE A 24 2.45 7.39 -6.39
N VAL A 25 1.60 7.36 -7.42
CA VAL A 25 0.89 6.14 -7.84
C VAL A 25 1.62 5.46 -8.99
N ILE A 26 1.93 6.21 -10.06
CA ILE A 26 2.63 5.69 -11.24
C ILE A 26 4.10 5.38 -10.88
N VAL A 27 4.44 4.10 -11.01
CA VAL A 27 5.79 3.56 -10.78
C VAL A 27 6.31 2.93 -12.07
N ASP A 28 7.37 3.54 -12.61
CA ASP A 28 8.18 2.97 -13.69
C ASP A 28 9.26 2.04 -13.11
N ALA A 29 10.03 1.38 -13.99
CA ALA A 29 11.06 0.43 -13.58
C ALA A 29 12.10 1.04 -12.61
N ASP A 30 12.52 2.28 -12.86
CA ASP A 30 13.50 2.97 -12.01
C ASP A 30 12.93 3.27 -10.62
N LYS A 31 11.67 3.72 -10.55
CA LYS A 31 10.98 3.93 -9.27
C LYS A 31 10.76 2.61 -8.53
N ILE A 32 10.47 1.52 -9.23
CA ILE A 32 10.34 0.19 -8.63
C ILE A 32 11.65 -0.22 -7.97
N ASN A 33 12.77 -0.12 -8.69
CA ASN A 33 14.09 -0.48 -8.18
C ASN A 33 14.46 0.38 -6.96
N LYS A 34 14.31 1.70 -7.06
CA LYS A 34 14.57 2.62 -5.94
C LYS A 34 13.68 2.31 -4.74
N LEU A 35 12.38 2.07 -4.95
CA LEU A 35 11.47 1.75 -3.87
C LEU A 35 11.89 0.43 -3.19
N GLN A 36 12.28 -0.59 -3.96
CA GLN A 36 12.75 -1.86 -3.43
C GLN A 36 14.02 -1.70 -2.60
N GLU A 37 15.03 -0.96 -3.10
CA GLU A 37 16.27 -0.67 -2.38
C GLU A 37 16.02 0.04 -1.04
N HIS A 38 15.17 1.07 -1.05
CA HIS A 38 14.93 1.85 0.16
C HIS A 38 14.07 1.11 1.17
N THR A 39 13.26 0.12 0.75
CA THR A 39 12.25 -0.51 1.60
C THR A 39 12.59 -1.94 2.05
N GLN A 40 13.87 -2.33 1.95
CA GLN A 40 14.35 -3.66 2.38
C GLN A 40 14.05 -3.99 3.85
N THR A 41 14.02 -2.99 4.73
CA THR A 41 13.69 -3.16 6.16
C THR A 41 12.19 -3.20 6.44
N GLN A 42 11.36 -3.22 5.38
CA GLN A 42 9.92 -3.48 5.41
C GLN A 42 9.18 -2.64 6.46
N SER A 43 8.51 -3.30 7.42
CA SER A 43 7.64 -2.68 8.42
C SER A 43 8.36 -1.69 9.33
N ALA A 44 9.69 -1.77 9.46
CA ALA A 44 10.49 -0.78 10.16
C ALA A 44 10.60 0.56 9.40
N ASN A 45 10.48 0.54 8.06
CA ASN A 45 10.57 1.73 7.22
C ASN A 45 9.22 2.44 7.06
N ALA A 46 9.18 3.75 7.33
CA ALA A 46 8.02 4.60 7.07
C ALA A 46 7.61 4.64 5.59
N LEU A 47 8.58 4.74 4.67
CA LEU A 47 8.34 4.72 3.23
C LEU A 47 7.64 3.43 2.79
N TRP A 48 8.02 2.29 3.34
CA TRP A 48 7.35 1.02 3.05
C TRP A 48 5.89 1.04 3.51
N ARG A 49 5.62 1.57 4.71
CA ARG A 49 4.26 1.70 5.24
C ARG A 49 3.41 2.64 4.39
N ASP A 50 3.95 3.77 3.96
CA ASP A 50 3.23 4.76 3.17
C ASP A 50 3.01 4.30 1.72
N ALA A 51 4.01 3.68 1.10
CA ALA A 51 3.90 3.15 -0.26
C ALA A 51 2.81 2.08 -0.38
N ARG A 52 2.57 1.31 0.68
CA ARG A 52 1.50 0.30 0.77
C ARG A 52 0.10 0.87 0.95
N LYS A 53 -0.08 2.07 1.55
CA LYS A 53 -1.41 2.67 1.72
C LYS A 53 -2.08 3.02 0.40
N ILE A 54 -1.26 3.42 -0.59
CA ILE A 54 -1.71 3.84 -1.92
C ILE A 54 -1.68 2.70 -2.94
N ARG A 55 -1.43 1.45 -2.50
CA ARG A 55 -1.26 0.27 -3.38
C ARG A 55 -1.93 -0.96 -2.81
N ILE A 56 -2.72 -1.62 -3.64
CA ILE A 56 -3.17 -2.98 -3.34
C ILE A 56 -1.96 -3.91 -3.34
N THR A 57 -1.77 -4.64 -2.24
CA THR A 57 -0.68 -5.59 -2.06
C THR A 57 -1.16 -7.01 -2.31
N ALA A 58 -0.24 -7.94 -2.60
CA ALA A 58 -0.60 -9.35 -2.82
C ALA A 58 -1.45 -9.93 -1.69
N SER A 59 -1.10 -9.65 -0.42
CA SER A 59 -1.85 -10.13 0.75
C SER A 59 -3.20 -9.45 0.98
N SER A 60 -3.47 -8.31 0.34
CA SER A 60 -4.75 -7.60 0.42
C SER A 60 -5.62 -7.75 -0.84
N ALA A 61 -5.07 -8.26 -1.94
CA ALA A 61 -5.78 -8.35 -3.22
C ALA A 61 -7.08 -9.16 -3.12
N VAL A 62 -7.06 -10.26 -2.38
CA VAL A 62 -8.24 -11.11 -2.13
C VAL A 62 -9.34 -10.43 -1.31
N LYS A 63 -9.01 -9.33 -0.61
CA LYS A 63 -9.94 -8.57 0.22
C LYS A 63 -10.57 -7.39 -0.53
N VAL A 64 -10.11 -7.11 -1.76
CA VAL A 64 -10.64 -6.04 -2.59
C VAL A 64 -12.11 -6.37 -2.91
N PRO A 65 -13.07 -5.49 -2.61
CA PRO A 65 -14.48 -5.72 -2.92
C PRO A 65 -14.70 -5.79 -4.42
N ILE A 66 -15.18 -6.95 -4.90
CA ILE A 66 -15.47 -7.18 -6.34
C ILE A 66 -16.95 -6.95 -6.63
N LYS A 67 -17.84 -7.31 -5.69
CA LYS A 67 -19.28 -7.17 -5.86
C LYS A 67 -19.73 -5.77 -5.47
N GLU A 68 -20.62 -5.20 -6.27
CA GLU A 68 -21.23 -3.88 -6.00
C GLU A 68 -21.93 -3.82 -4.64
N THR A 69 -22.45 -4.96 -4.16
CA THR A 69 -23.11 -5.07 -2.85
C THR A 69 -22.15 -5.09 -1.66
N THR A 70 -20.84 -5.24 -1.89
CA THR A 70 -19.85 -5.28 -0.81
C THR A 70 -19.35 -3.87 -0.51
N ASN A 71 -19.48 -3.44 0.75
CA ASN A 71 -19.09 -2.11 1.17
C ASN A 71 -17.56 -1.88 1.04
N ALA A 72 -17.16 -1.04 0.07
CA ALA A 72 -15.78 -0.68 -0.20
C ALA A 72 -15.10 0.11 0.93
N THR A 73 -15.87 0.86 1.72
CA THR A 73 -15.35 1.72 2.79
C THR A 73 -14.63 0.92 3.87
N ASN A 74 -15.11 -0.30 4.18
CA ASN A 74 -14.44 -1.16 5.16
C ASN A 74 -13.05 -1.58 4.69
N PHE A 75 -12.95 -2.03 3.44
CA PHE A 75 -11.66 -2.38 2.84
C PHE A 75 -10.71 -1.18 2.85
N ILE A 76 -11.15 -0.01 2.38
CA ILE A 76 -10.32 1.20 2.31
C ILE A 76 -9.80 1.57 3.71
N ARG A 77 -10.68 1.59 4.72
CA ARG A 77 -10.30 1.92 6.10
C ARG A 77 -9.25 0.97 6.66
N GLU A 78 -9.45 -0.34 6.49
CA GLU A 78 -8.51 -1.35 6.98
C GLU A 78 -7.19 -1.34 6.21
N HIS A 79 -7.24 -1.04 4.92
CA HIS A 79 -6.07 -0.95 4.05
C HIS A 79 -5.21 0.29 4.37
N LEU A 80 -5.83 1.45 4.61
CA LEU A 80 -5.14 2.69 4.98
C LEU A 80 -4.60 2.67 6.42
N HIS A 81 -5.29 1.97 7.32
CA HIS A 81 -4.97 1.91 8.75
C HIS A 81 -4.92 0.47 9.25
N PRO A 82 -3.92 -0.33 8.80
CA PRO A 82 -3.78 -1.70 9.24
C PRO A 82 -3.53 -1.75 10.76
N LYS A 83 -4.37 -2.52 11.47
CA LYS A 83 -4.30 -2.70 12.93
C LYS A 83 -3.56 -3.96 13.37
N PHE A 84 -3.12 -4.78 12.43
CA PHE A 84 -2.48 -6.05 12.75
C PHE A 84 -1.09 -5.84 13.34
N VAL A 85 -0.88 -6.37 14.55
CA VAL A 85 0.38 -6.24 15.31
C VAL A 85 1.18 -7.53 15.40
N GLY A 86 0.69 -8.63 14.83
CA GLY A 86 1.29 -9.96 14.96
C GLY A 86 0.50 -10.89 15.86
N ASN A 87 0.65 -12.20 15.64
CA ASN A 87 0.15 -13.26 16.50
C ASN A 87 1.20 -14.39 16.62
N LYS A 88 0.88 -15.45 17.39
CA LYS A 88 1.78 -16.60 17.57
C LYS A 88 2.23 -17.22 16.24
N TYR A 89 1.33 -17.33 15.26
CA TYR A 89 1.62 -17.94 13.96
C TYR A 89 2.54 -17.07 13.11
N THR A 90 2.32 -15.75 13.07
CA THR A 90 3.22 -14.85 12.31
C THR A 90 4.59 -14.76 12.95
N LYS A 91 4.68 -14.82 14.28
CA LYS A 91 5.97 -14.87 14.99
C LYS A 91 6.74 -16.14 14.63
N TYR A 92 6.08 -17.29 14.68
CA TYR A 92 6.69 -18.56 14.26
C TYR A 92 7.14 -18.52 12.80
N GLY A 93 6.31 -17.99 11.90
CA GLY A 93 6.68 -17.82 10.48
C GLY A 93 7.95 -17.00 10.29
N LEU A 94 8.07 -15.85 10.99
CA LEU A 94 9.28 -15.01 10.95
C LEU A 94 10.52 -15.73 11.50
N GLU A 95 10.36 -16.56 12.53
CA GLU A 95 11.47 -17.33 13.11
C GLU A 95 11.94 -18.46 12.19
N GLN A 96 11.04 -19.08 11.42
CA GLN A 96 11.36 -20.21 10.55
C GLN A 96 11.74 -19.82 9.12
N GLU A 97 11.35 -18.65 8.64
CA GLU A 97 11.63 -18.19 7.27
C GLU A 97 13.13 -18.24 6.91
N PRO A 98 14.08 -17.80 7.76
CA PRO A 98 15.51 -17.93 7.47
C PRO A 98 16.00 -19.38 7.38
N ILE A 99 15.36 -20.30 8.11
CA ILE A 99 15.71 -21.73 8.09
C ILE A 99 15.22 -22.34 6.77
N ALA A 100 13.99 -22.02 6.37
CA ALA A 100 13.37 -22.53 5.15
C ALA A 100 14.06 -22.06 3.86
N ILE A 101 14.60 -20.84 3.83
CA ILE A 101 15.33 -20.31 2.67
C ILE A 101 16.67 -21.05 2.44
N ASN A 102 17.29 -21.56 3.51
CA ASN A 102 18.58 -22.23 3.46
C ASN A 102 18.47 -23.77 3.34
N PHE A 103 17.25 -24.29 3.18
CA PHE A 103 16.95 -25.71 2.95
C PHE A 103 16.80 -26.00 1.46
#